data_AF-A0A2S8P983-F1
#
_entry.id   AF-A0A2S8P983-F1
#
_cell.length_a   1.000
_cell.length_b   1.000
_cell.length_c   1.000
_cell.angle_alpha   90.00
_cell.angle_beta   90.00
_cell.angle_gamma   90.00
#
_symmetry.space_group_name_H-M   'P 1'
#
loop_
_entity.id
_entity.type
_entity.pdbx_description
1 polymer ?
#
loop_
_entity_poly.entity_id
_entity_poly.type
_entity_poly.pdbx_seq_one_letter_code
_entity_poly.pdbx_strand_id
1 'polypeptide(L)'
;MNKKALTFHIFHPSEFDEHRYDGWKTNLDYFLECHPMFEVQAQNILKEFFDPEIRKSWWDCYIRFEKVVRAHQGYEGDRLPVSIIVVYAEGPELFPAISAGAAHREVLVIDKTPSSDLDILCQCINEKFDVLYYKHLSEDQLIELYHQYALRGIVKHEIFK
;
A
#
# COMPACT_ATOMS: atom_id res chain seq x y z
N MET A 1 -29.91 -7.56 -18.82
CA MET A 1 -28.99 -8.50 -19.51
C MET A 1 -27.94 -8.97 -18.52
N ASN A 2 -27.97 -10.26 -18.16
CA ASN A 2 -27.04 -10.85 -17.20
C ASN A 2 -25.82 -11.37 -17.98
N LYS A 3 -24.70 -10.64 -17.95
CA LYS A 3 -23.41 -11.16 -18.46
C LYS A 3 -22.88 -12.15 -17.43
N LYS A 4 -23.25 -13.43 -17.56
CA LYS A 4 -22.57 -14.51 -16.85
C LYS A 4 -21.14 -14.58 -17.39
N ALA A 5 -20.20 -13.95 -16.70
CA ALA A 5 -18.79 -14.21 -16.92
C ALA A 5 -18.54 -15.68 -16.56
N LEU A 6 -18.23 -16.49 -17.57
CA LEU A 6 -17.68 -17.83 -17.37
C LEU A 6 -16.23 -17.63 -16.93
N THR A 7 -15.99 -17.67 -15.63
CA THR A 7 -14.63 -17.74 -15.08
C THR A 7 -14.15 -19.17 -15.26
N PHE A 8 -13.30 -19.41 -16.26
CA PHE A 8 -12.57 -20.66 -16.37
C PHE A 8 -11.45 -20.64 -15.34
N HIS A 9 -11.70 -21.18 -14.15
CA HIS A 9 -10.60 -21.49 -13.25
C HIS A 9 -9.92 -22.73 -13.82
N ILE A 10 -8.75 -22.55 -14.42
CA ILE A 10 -7.92 -23.71 -14.83
C ILE A 10 -7.63 -24.48 -13.54
N PHE A 11 -7.94 -25.77 -13.55
CA PHE A 11 -7.59 -26.64 -12.44
C PHE A 11 -6.07 -26.67 -12.34
N HIS A 12 -5.55 -26.10 -11.25
CA HIS A 12 -4.16 -26.24 -10.88
C HIS A 12 -4.12 -27.16 -9.67
N PRO A 13 -3.38 -28.28 -9.72
CA PRO A 13 -3.08 -29.05 -8.53
C PRO A 13 -2.49 -28.10 -7.49
N SER A 14 -3.17 -27.95 -6.36
CA SER A 14 -2.74 -27.09 -5.24
C SER A 14 -1.50 -27.64 -4.53
N GLU A 15 -1.18 -28.91 -4.77
CA GLU A 15 0.01 -29.56 -4.27
C GLU A 15 1.26 -28.96 -4.91
N PHE A 16 2.28 -28.77 -4.08
CA PHE A 16 3.58 -28.33 -4.53
C PHE A 16 4.22 -29.43 -5.38
N ASP A 17 4.82 -29.03 -6.50
CA ASP A 17 5.53 -29.90 -7.44
C ASP A 17 6.83 -29.21 -7.79
N GLU A 18 7.95 -29.81 -7.37
CA GLU A 18 9.30 -29.28 -7.52
C GLU A 18 9.69 -29.12 -8.99
N HIS A 19 9.36 -30.09 -9.85
CA HIS A 19 9.65 -30.00 -11.28
C HIS A 19 8.85 -28.89 -11.96
N ARG A 20 7.60 -28.68 -11.54
CA ARG A 20 6.77 -27.58 -12.04
C ARG A 20 7.33 -26.23 -11.61
N TYR A 21 7.82 -26.11 -10.37
CA TYR A 21 8.47 -24.90 -9.88
C TYR A 21 9.77 -24.61 -10.65
N ASP A 22 10.64 -25.61 -10.82
CA ASP A 22 11.90 -25.46 -11.55
C ASP A 22 11.69 -25.06 -13.02
N GLY A 23 10.70 -25.66 -13.68
CA GLY A 23 10.31 -25.31 -15.05
C GLY A 23 9.77 -23.88 -15.15
N TRP A 24 8.92 -23.46 -14.21
CA TRP A 24 8.45 -22.08 -14.11
C TRP A 24 9.61 -21.10 -13.88
N LYS A 25 10.52 -21.42 -12.96
CA LYS A 25 11.69 -20.58 -12.61
C LYS A 25 12.62 -20.42 -13.81
N THR A 26 12.93 -21.51 -14.50
CA THR A 26 13.77 -21.48 -15.73
C THR A 26 13.16 -20.58 -16.81
N ASN A 27 11.85 -20.68 -17.04
CA ASN A 27 11.15 -19.83 -17.99
C ASN A 27 11.13 -18.36 -17.57
N LEU A 28 10.96 -18.09 -16.27
CA LEU A 28 11.02 -16.74 -15.72
C LEU A 28 12.41 -16.14 -15.90
N ASP A 29 13.47 -16.89 -15.56
CA ASP A 29 14.86 -16.43 -15.70
C ASP A 29 15.19 -16.10 -17.15
N TYR A 30 14.82 -16.97 -18.11
CA TYR A 30 14.96 -16.69 -19.54
C TYR A 30 14.16 -15.46 -20.00
N PHE A 31 12.93 -15.30 -19.51
CA PHE A 31 12.11 -14.13 -19.83
C PHE A 31 12.76 -12.83 -19.32
N LEU A 32 13.30 -12.83 -18.10
CA LEU A 32 13.99 -11.69 -17.51
C LEU A 32 15.27 -11.33 -18.28
N GLU A 33 16.01 -12.32 -18.78
CA GLU A 33 17.20 -12.10 -19.63
C GLU A 33 16.83 -11.42 -20.95
N CYS A 34 15.72 -11.83 -21.58
CA CYS A 34 15.27 -11.22 -22.84
C CYS A 34 14.65 -9.82 -22.65
N HIS A 35 14.19 -9.46 -21.45
CA HIS A 35 13.46 -8.22 -21.20
C HIS A 35 14.09 -7.43 -20.02
N PRO A 36 15.24 -6.77 -20.23
CA PRO A 36 15.98 -6.08 -19.16
C PRO A 36 15.38 -4.72 -18.74
N MET A 37 14.11 -4.48 -19.06
CA MET A 37 13.39 -3.25 -18.70
C MET A 37 12.96 -3.25 -17.24
N PHE A 38 12.92 -2.07 -16.62
CA PHE A 38 12.64 -1.92 -15.19
C PHE A 38 11.31 -2.55 -14.79
N GLU A 39 10.27 -2.36 -15.60
CA GLU A 39 8.91 -2.84 -15.36
C GLU A 39 8.85 -4.36 -15.23
N VAL A 40 9.72 -5.06 -15.96
CA VAL A 40 9.86 -6.52 -15.93
C VAL A 40 10.74 -6.93 -14.75
N GLN A 41 11.87 -6.25 -14.54
CA GLN A 41 12.79 -6.54 -13.44
C GLN A 41 12.17 -6.31 -12.06
N ALA A 42 11.31 -5.29 -11.89
CA ALA A 42 10.62 -5.03 -10.63
C ALA A 42 9.69 -6.18 -10.21
N GLN A 43 9.04 -6.83 -11.18
CA GLN A 43 8.15 -7.97 -10.92
C GLN A 43 8.88 -9.20 -10.38
N ASN A 44 10.21 -9.26 -10.53
CA ASN A 44 11.03 -10.35 -10.00
C ASN A 44 10.90 -10.50 -8.47
N ILE A 45 10.51 -9.44 -7.75
CA ILE A 45 10.21 -9.49 -6.30
C ILE A 45 9.07 -10.46 -6.00
N LEU A 46 8.08 -10.56 -6.89
CA LEU A 46 6.91 -11.41 -6.69
C LEU A 46 7.26 -12.91 -6.75
N LYS A 47 8.43 -13.27 -7.29
CA LYS A 47 8.88 -14.66 -7.35
C LYS A 47 9.09 -15.26 -5.96
N GLU A 48 9.47 -14.44 -4.98
CA GLU A 48 9.75 -14.89 -3.61
C GLU A 48 8.52 -15.47 -2.89
N PHE A 49 7.31 -15.17 -3.38
CA PHE A 49 6.07 -15.80 -2.94
C PHE A 49 5.95 -17.26 -3.41
N PHE A 50 6.40 -17.53 -4.64
CA PHE A 50 6.32 -18.86 -5.26
C PHE A 50 7.53 -19.73 -4.89
N ASP A 51 8.60 -19.12 -4.40
CA ASP A 51 9.82 -19.82 -3.99
C ASP A 51 9.58 -20.71 -2.75
N PRO A 52 9.77 -22.04 -2.85
CA PRO A 52 9.50 -22.96 -1.77
C PRO A 52 10.48 -22.84 -0.60
N GLU A 53 11.68 -22.29 -0.81
CA GLU A 53 12.70 -22.10 0.23
C GLU A 53 12.49 -20.80 1.00
N ILE A 54 11.93 -19.77 0.35
CA ILE A 54 11.68 -18.46 0.95
C ILE A 54 10.26 -18.36 1.52
N ARG A 55 9.24 -18.63 0.68
CA ARG A 55 7.80 -18.50 0.97
C ARG A 55 7.43 -17.22 1.72
N LYS A 56 7.82 -16.07 1.19
CA LYS A 56 7.33 -14.80 1.73
C LYS A 56 5.83 -14.69 1.55
N SER A 57 5.16 -13.93 2.41
CA SER A 57 3.75 -13.64 2.21
C SER A 57 3.55 -12.87 0.90
N TRP A 58 2.42 -13.11 0.23
CA TRP A 58 2.06 -12.35 -0.97
C TRP A 58 2.05 -10.84 -0.70
N TRP A 59 1.56 -10.45 0.48
CA TRP A 59 1.48 -9.06 0.91
C TRP A 59 2.86 -8.41 1.02
N ASP A 60 3.85 -9.09 1.64
CA ASP A 60 5.21 -8.57 1.74
C ASP A 60 5.84 -8.37 0.36
N CYS A 61 5.61 -9.30 -0.56
CA CYS A 61 6.11 -9.20 -1.93
C CYS A 61 5.45 -8.03 -2.68
N TYR A 62 4.13 -7.88 -2.53
CA TYR A 62 3.36 -6.81 -3.16
C TYR A 62 3.79 -5.43 -2.66
N ILE A 63 3.91 -5.22 -1.35
CA ILE A 63 4.36 -3.94 -0.77
C ILE A 63 5.79 -3.61 -1.22
N ARG A 64 6.69 -4.59 -1.27
CA ARG A 64 8.05 -4.37 -1.77
C ARG A 64 8.05 -3.99 -3.25
N PHE A 65 7.25 -4.66 -4.07
CA PHE A 65 7.08 -4.33 -5.48
C PHE A 65 6.56 -2.90 -5.66
N GLU A 66 5.48 -2.54 -4.96
CA GLU A 66 4.88 -1.20 -5.01
C GLU A 66 5.90 -0.12 -4.64
N LYS A 67 6.64 -0.32 -3.54
CA LYS A 67 7.69 0.62 -3.10
C LYS A 67 8.79 0.82 -4.13
N VAL A 68 9.22 -0.26 -4.79
CA VAL A 68 10.24 -0.18 -5.84
C VAL A 68 9.73 0.59 -7.06
N VAL A 69 8.49 0.35 -7.48
CA VAL A 69 7.85 1.08 -8.59
C VAL A 69 7.68 2.56 -8.25
N ARG A 70 7.15 2.87 -7.06
CA ARG A 70 6.99 4.23 -6.55
C ARG A 70 8.32 4.98 -6.51
N ALA A 71 9.37 4.36 -5.98
CA ALA A 71 10.71 4.96 -5.93
C ALA A 71 11.26 5.23 -7.33
N HIS A 72 11.05 4.33 -8.30
CA HIS A 72 11.46 4.55 -9.68
C HIS A 72 10.72 5.71 -10.35
N GLN A 73 9.47 5.94 -9.98
CA GLN A 73 8.67 7.09 -10.42
C GLN A 73 9.00 8.39 -9.66
N GLY A 74 9.97 8.36 -8.72
CA GLY A 74 10.37 9.54 -7.94
C GLY A 74 9.46 9.86 -6.75
N TYR A 75 8.64 8.90 -6.30
CA TYR A 75 7.88 9.06 -5.07
C TYR A 75 8.82 8.96 -3.84
N GLU A 76 8.79 9.98 -2.99
CA GLU A 76 9.64 10.07 -1.80
C GLU A 76 8.83 10.05 -0.49
N GLY A 77 7.51 9.86 -0.55
CA GLY A 77 6.61 9.99 0.61
C GLY A 77 7.09 9.19 1.82
N ASP A 78 7.41 7.90 1.62
CA ASP A 78 7.93 6.97 2.63
C ASP A 78 9.19 7.46 3.38
N ARG A 79 9.97 8.39 2.80
CA ARG A 79 11.20 8.93 3.39
C ARG A 79 10.99 10.26 4.10
N LEU A 80 9.88 10.94 3.81
CA LEU A 80 9.59 12.24 4.37
C LEU A 80 8.85 12.09 5.71
N PRO A 81 9.01 13.07 6.61
CA PRO A 81 8.16 13.22 7.78
C PRO A 81 6.68 13.33 7.40
N VAL A 82 5.80 12.90 8.30
CA VAL A 82 4.35 12.89 8.08
C VAL A 82 3.62 14.00 8.81
N SER A 83 2.40 14.29 8.36
CA SER A 83 1.41 15.05 9.12
C SER A 83 0.37 14.08 9.70
N ILE A 84 -0.09 14.34 10.92
CA ILE A 84 -1.16 13.59 11.56
C ILE A 84 -2.35 14.52 11.80
N ILE A 85 -3.53 14.11 11.36
CA ILE A 85 -4.80 14.78 11.60
C ILE A 85 -5.70 13.82 12.37
N VAL A 86 -6.14 14.22 13.56
CA VAL A 86 -7.11 13.47 14.37
C VAL A 86 -8.46 14.16 14.30
N VAL A 87 -9.49 13.41 13.93
CA VAL A 87 -10.84 13.96 13.68
C VAL A 87 -11.83 13.40 14.68
N TYR A 88 -12.40 14.26 15.53
CA TYR A 88 -13.48 13.91 16.46
C TYR A 88 -14.85 14.42 15.96
N ALA A 89 -14.86 15.51 15.19
CA ALA A 89 -16.03 16.02 14.49
C ALA A 89 -15.65 16.54 13.11
N GLU A 90 -16.57 16.44 12.17
CA GLU A 90 -16.40 16.97 10.83
C GLU A 90 -16.65 18.47 10.78
N GLY A 91 -15.81 19.18 10.04
CA GLY A 91 -15.92 20.61 9.77
C GLY A 91 -15.57 20.92 8.32
N PRO A 92 -16.05 22.04 7.76
CA PRO A 92 -15.78 22.43 6.37
C PRO A 92 -14.29 22.63 6.07
N GLU A 93 -13.48 22.90 7.09
CA GLU A 93 -12.03 23.10 7.00
C GLU A 93 -11.21 21.80 6.91
N LEU A 94 -11.82 20.64 7.20
CA LEU A 94 -11.11 19.37 7.28
C LEU A 94 -10.52 18.95 5.93
N PHE A 95 -11.33 18.94 4.86
CA PHE A 95 -10.87 18.55 3.53
C PHE A 95 -9.76 19.46 3.00
N PRO A 96 -9.88 20.80 3.06
CA PRO A 96 -8.77 21.70 2.74
C PRO A 96 -7.49 21.41 3.53
N ALA A 97 -7.60 21.08 4.83
CA ALA A 97 -6.44 20.78 5.66
C ALA A 97 -5.74 19.49 5.22
N ILE A 98 -6.50 18.42 4.92
CA ILE A 98 -5.93 17.15 4.44
C ILE A 98 -5.26 17.35 3.07
N SER A 99 -5.94 17.98 2.10
CA SER A 99 -5.39 18.25 0.77
C SER A 99 -4.12 19.13 0.84
N ALA A 100 -4.13 20.21 1.64
CA ALA A 100 -2.95 21.06 1.80
C ALA A 100 -1.75 20.32 2.43
N GLY A 101 -2.00 19.38 3.34
CA GLY A 101 -0.96 18.50 3.87
C GLY A 101 -0.41 17.56 2.80
N ALA A 102 -1.31 16.89 2.08
CA ALA A 102 -1.02 15.87 1.06
C ALA A 102 -0.30 16.45 -0.17
N ALA A 103 -0.39 17.76 -0.41
CA ALA A 103 0.42 18.45 -1.42
C ALA A 103 1.93 18.42 -1.12
N HIS A 104 2.33 18.23 0.15
CA HIS A 104 3.71 18.37 0.59
C HIS A 104 4.31 17.14 1.27
N ARG A 105 3.48 16.26 1.85
CA ARG A 105 3.89 15.03 2.52
C ARG A 105 2.71 14.12 2.77
N GLU A 106 2.97 12.89 3.17
CA GLU A 106 1.90 11.97 3.56
C GLU A 106 1.13 12.47 4.77
N VAL A 107 -0.19 12.30 4.74
CA VAL A 107 -1.11 12.71 5.80
C VAL A 107 -1.79 11.48 6.37
N LEU A 108 -1.65 11.26 7.67
CA LEU A 108 -2.39 10.23 8.40
C LEU A 108 -3.64 10.86 8.98
N VAL A 109 -4.79 10.36 8.56
CA VAL A 109 -6.10 10.76 9.09
C VAL A 109 -6.57 9.69 10.06
N ILE A 110 -6.63 10.05 11.33
CA ILE A 110 -7.11 9.19 12.42
C ILE A 110 -8.53 9.63 12.76
N ASP A 111 -9.49 8.86 12.29
CA ASP A 111 -10.91 9.14 12.44
C ASP A 111 -11.45 8.54 13.74
N LYS A 112 -11.88 9.44 14.63
CA LYS A 112 -12.51 9.16 15.92
C LYS A 112 -13.97 9.63 15.94
N THR A 113 -14.53 10.00 14.78
CA THR A 113 -15.94 10.35 14.69
C THR A 113 -16.82 9.12 14.99
N PRO A 114 -17.96 9.29 15.67
CA PRO A 114 -18.80 8.17 16.07
C PRO A 114 -19.70 7.62 14.93
N SER A 115 -20.00 8.43 13.91
CA SER A 115 -21.11 8.15 12.98
C SER A 115 -20.83 8.44 11.51
N SER A 116 -19.65 8.96 11.16
CA SER A 116 -19.32 9.27 9.77
C SER A 116 -18.03 8.58 9.33
N ASP A 117 -17.96 8.17 8.07
CA ASP A 117 -16.78 7.56 7.46
C ASP A 117 -16.17 8.58 6.51
N LEU A 118 -14.97 9.05 6.85
CA LEU A 118 -14.20 9.95 5.99
C LEU A 118 -13.40 9.18 4.93
N ASP A 119 -13.61 7.87 4.78
CA ASP A 119 -12.84 6.99 3.92
C ASP A 119 -12.92 7.41 2.44
N ILE A 120 -14.14 7.62 1.93
CA ILE A 120 -14.40 8.06 0.56
C ILE A 120 -13.78 9.44 0.34
N LEU A 121 -13.95 10.35 1.30
CA LEU A 121 -13.41 11.70 1.22
C LEU A 121 -11.88 11.67 1.11
N CYS A 122 -11.21 10.86 1.95
CA CYS A 122 -9.76 10.69 1.91
C CYS A 122 -9.30 10.06 0.59
N GLN A 123 -10.03 9.07 0.07
CA GLN A 123 -9.73 8.42 -1.21
C GLN A 123 -9.90 9.34 -2.43
N CYS A 124 -10.75 10.38 -2.33
CA CYS A 124 -10.91 11.37 -3.38
C CYS A 124 -9.79 12.42 -3.43
N ILE A 125 -8.89 12.45 -2.43
CA ILE A 125 -7.78 13.41 -2.42
C ILE A 125 -6.73 12.98 -3.44
N ASN A 126 -6.60 13.78 -4.48
CA ASN A 126 -5.68 13.54 -5.59
C ASN A 126 -4.52 14.54 -5.52
N GLU A 127 -3.64 14.33 -4.55
CA GLU A 127 -2.47 15.17 -4.28
C GLU A 127 -1.17 14.39 -4.50
N LYS A 128 -0.04 15.08 -4.41
CA LYS A 128 1.29 14.49 -4.67
C LYS A 128 1.62 13.32 -3.72
N PHE A 129 1.15 13.36 -2.47
CA PHE A 129 1.44 12.37 -1.44
C PHE A 129 0.17 11.73 -0.90
N ASP A 130 0.33 10.52 -0.39
CA ASP A 130 -0.80 9.70 0.05
C ASP A 130 -1.51 10.26 1.29
N VAL A 131 -2.82 10.02 1.32
CA VAL A 131 -3.66 10.17 2.50
C VAL A 131 -3.96 8.79 3.06
N LEU A 132 -3.46 8.51 4.26
CA LEU A 132 -3.60 7.23 4.93
C LEU A 132 -4.71 7.34 5.97
N TYR A 133 -5.81 6.61 5.74
CA TYR A 133 -7.00 6.69 6.56
C TYR A 133 -7.07 5.54 7.57
N TYR A 134 -7.33 5.87 8.83
CA TYR A 134 -7.48 4.91 9.92
C TYR A 134 -8.71 5.24 10.75
N LYS A 135 -9.65 4.30 10.82
CA LYS A 135 -10.84 4.41 11.67
C LYS A 135 -10.84 3.37 12.78
N HIS A 136 -11.36 3.76 13.95
CA HIS A 136 -11.56 2.86 15.09
C HIS A 136 -10.31 2.10 15.58
N LEU A 137 -9.12 2.70 15.44
CA LEU A 137 -7.91 2.13 16.02
C LEU A 137 -8.07 1.96 17.54
N SER A 138 -7.74 0.77 18.04
CA SER A 138 -7.53 0.53 19.47
C SER A 138 -6.36 1.36 20.00
N GLU A 139 -6.21 1.46 21.32
CA GLU A 139 -5.07 2.17 21.92
C GLU A 139 -3.74 1.55 21.51
N ASP A 140 -3.63 0.22 21.52
CA ASP A 140 -2.41 -0.49 21.12
C ASP A 140 -2.05 -0.21 19.65
N GLN A 141 -3.04 -0.27 18.76
CA GLN A 141 -2.85 0.03 17.34
C GLN A 141 -2.45 1.48 17.12
N LEU A 142 -2.99 2.40 17.92
CA LEU A 142 -2.61 3.81 17.88
C LEU A 142 -1.14 3.96 18.30
N ILE A 143 -0.73 3.37 19.41
CA ILE A 143 0.66 3.42 19.90
C ILE A 143 1.62 2.87 18.83
N GLU A 144 1.28 1.71 18.26
CA GLU A 144 2.09 1.09 17.21
C GLU A 144 2.20 2.00 15.98
N LEU A 145 1.08 2.58 15.54
CA LEU A 145 1.07 3.54 14.43
C LEU A 145 2.01 4.72 14.73
N TYR A 146 1.87 5.37 15.89
CA TYR A 146 2.74 6.50 16.24
C TYR A 146 4.21 6.08 16.29
N HIS A 147 4.54 4.90 16.82
CA HIS A 147 5.91 4.40 16.83
C HIS A 147 6.47 4.19 15.42
N GLN A 148 5.69 3.59 14.51
CA GLN A 148 6.10 3.38 13.12
C GLN A 148 6.42 4.70 12.41
N TYR A 149 5.59 5.72 12.58
CA TYR A 149 5.77 7.00 11.90
C TYR A 149 6.68 7.99 12.64
N ALA A 150 6.87 7.84 13.95
CA ALA A 150 7.85 8.63 14.71
C ALA A 150 9.28 8.44 14.18
N LEU A 151 9.61 7.24 13.66
CA LEU A 151 10.91 6.97 13.03
C LEU A 151 11.15 7.82 11.77
N ARG A 152 10.08 8.23 11.08
CA ARG A 152 10.13 9.12 9.91
C ARG A 152 10.09 10.61 10.29
N GLY A 153 9.61 10.91 11.50
CA GLY A 153 9.34 12.25 12.01
C GLY A 153 7.90 12.69 11.78
N ILE A 154 7.34 13.43 12.75
CA ILE A 154 6.00 14.01 12.69
C ILE A 154 6.14 15.53 12.69
N VAL A 155 5.73 16.18 11.61
CA VAL A 155 5.91 17.64 11.44
C VAL A 155 4.74 18.42 12.03
N LYS A 156 3.54 17.85 11.90
CA LYS A 156 2.31 18.53 12.29
C LYS A 156 1.35 17.52 12.90
N HIS A 157 0.72 17.94 13.99
CA HIS A 157 -0.33 17.20 14.67
C HIS A 157 -1.51 18.13 14.88
N GLU A 158 -2.61 17.86 14.19
CA GLU A 158 -3.82 18.68 14.21
C GLU A 158 -5.02 17.89 14.73
N ILE A 159 -5.90 18.58 15.46
CA ILE A 159 -7.09 17.98 16.05
C ILE A 159 -8.31 18.80 15.63
N PHE A 160 -9.25 18.16 14.96
CA PHE A 160 -10.58 18.69 14.66
C PHE A 160 -11.57 18.15 15.69
N LYS A 161 -12.29 19.04 16.37
CA LYS A 161 -13.17 18.72 17.51
C LYS A 161 -14.60 19.16 17.25
#